data_AF-A0A0P7BIV2-F1
#
_entry.id   AF-A0A0P7BIV2-F1
#
_cell.length_a   1.000
_cell.length_b   1.000
_cell.length_c   1.000
_cell.angle_alpha   90.00
_cell.angle_beta   90.00
_cell.angle_gamma   90.00
#
_symmetry.space_group_name_H-M   'P 1'
#
loop_
_entity.id
_entity.type
_entity.pdbx_description
1 polymer ?
#
loop_
_entity_poly.entity_id
_entity_poly.type
_entity_poly.pdbx_seq_one_letter_code
_entity_poly.pdbx_strand_id
1 'polypeptide(L)'
;MIRNSILAFIFLACTNAFSQEPASKFLQLLDDSQNWILRTPKIERGNIEFINYTKDKVDLNTMIWKFLPNGTIDYDYQSSSEIFACAGVDFLDMDVEQSNWSYNPGDLTLTLQIKGGYASLDDFVFKRVYKVSLLDEDESYGYRLTLLKEYFFNDLKKSR
;
A
#
# COMPACT_ATOMS: atom_id res chain seq x y z
N MET A 1 71.79 -20.63 -24.58
CA MET A 1 70.76 -20.82 -25.61
C MET A 1 69.45 -21.10 -24.91
N ILE A 2 68.52 -20.17 -25.06
CA ILE A 2 67.24 -20.06 -24.36
C ILE A 2 66.21 -20.93 -25.08
N ARG A 3 65.38 -21.68 -24.35
CA ARG A 3 64.04 -22.04 -24.84
C ARG A 3 63.02 -21.88 -23.73
N ASN A 4 62.23 -20.84 -23.91
CA ASN A 4 61.19 -20.34 -23.04
C ASN A 4 59.99 -21.28 -22.96
N SER A 5 59.46 -21.36 -21.74
CA SER A 5 58.10 -21.76 -21.40
C SER A 5 57.06 -20.89 -22.12
N ILE A 6 56.01 -21.50 -22.67
CA ILE A 6 54.72 -20.82 -22.88
C ILE A 6 53.60 -21.82 -22.55
N LEU A 7 52.99 -21.65 -21.38
CA LEU A 7 51.66 -22.16 -21.06
C LEU A 7 50.64 -21.48 -21.97
N ALA A 8 49.74 -22.24 -22.58
CA ALA A 8 48.54 -21.72 -23.21
C ALA A 8 47.32 -22.28 -22.48
N PHE A 9 46.89 -21.60 -21.40
CA PHE A 9 45.55 -21.76 -20.86
C PHE A 9 44.62 -20.84 -21.64
N ILE A 10 43.76 -21.42 -22.47
CA ILE A 10 42.68 -20.71 -23.15
C ILE A 10 41.59 -20.44 -22.12
N PHE A 11 41.56 -19.20 -21.62
CA PHE A 11 40.44 -18.66 -20.86
C PHE A 11 39.39 -18.17 -21.88
N LEU A 12 38.35 -18.97 -22.14
CA LEU A 12 37.22 -18.52 -22.94
C LEU A 12 36.05 -18.18 -22.00
N ALA A 13 35.84 -16.88 -21.81
CA ALA A 13 34.68 -16.33 -21.16
C ALA A 13 33.46 -16.46 -22.09
N CYS A 14 32.39 -17.10 -21.61
CA CYS A 14 31.05 -16.88 -22.11
C CYS A 14 30.15 -16.56 -20.92
N THR A 15 30.06 -15.26 -20.66
CA THR A 15 29.10 -14.62 -19.76
C THR A 15 27.69 -14.88 -20.26
N ASN A 16 26.96 -15.75 -19.59
CA ASN A 16 25.49 -15.77 -19.63
C ASN A 16 24.98 -15.46 -18.22
N ALA A 17 25.24 -14.24 -17.75
CA ALA A 17 24.42 -13.66 -16.70
C ALA A 17 23.12 -13.20 -17.36
N PHE A 18 22.22 -14.17 -17.58
CA PHE A 18 20.82 -13.86 -17.85
C PHE A 18 20.32 -13.18 -16.57
N SER A 19 20.28 -11.85 -16.58
CA SER A 19 19.51 -11.12 -15.57
C SER A 19 18.07 -11.52 -15.82
N GLN A 20 17.57 -12.46 -15.01
CA GLN A 20 16.13 -12.62 -14.84
C GLN A 20 15.65 -11.28 -14.28
N GLU A 21 15.02 -10.47 -15.13
CA GLU A 21 14.15 -9.42 -14.60
C GLU A 21 13.18 -10.13 -13.64
N PRO A 22 13.10 -9.71 -12.38
CA PRO A 22 12.14 -10.29 -11.46
C PRO A 22 10.77 -10.08 -12.10
N ALA A 23 10.10 -11.18 -12.46
CA ALA A 23 8.73 -11.15 -12.93
C ALA A 23 7.93 -10.29 -11.96
N SER A 24 7.40 -9.17 -12.46
CA SER A 24 6.64 -8.22 -11.65
C SER A 24 5.54 -8.98 -10.94
N LYS A 25 5.66 -9.12 -9.61
CA LYS A 25 4.63 -9.76 -8.79
C LYS A 25 3.47 -8.79 -8.70
N PHE A 26 2.49 -8.98 -9.59
CA PHE A 26 1.21 -8.29 -9.51
C PHE A 26 0.55 -8.63 -8.17
N LEU A 27 0.13 -7.60 -7.43
CA LEU A 27 -0.55 -7.75 -6.15
C LEU A 27 -2.05 -7.61 -6.37
N GLN A 28 -2.83 -8.59 -5.90
CA GLN A 28 -4.29 -8.51 -5.93
C GLN A 28 -4.83 -7.30 -5.16
N LEU A 29 -4.07 -6.79 -4.17
CA LEU A 29 -4.36 -5.53 -3.47
C LEU A 29 -4.61 -4.36 -4.45
N LEU A 30 -3.90 -4.36 -5.58
CA LEU A 30 -3.86 -3.27 -6.56
C LEU A 30 -4.71 -3.55 -7.79
N ASP A 31 -5.51 -4.62 -7.76
CA ASP A 31 -6.48 -4.95 -8.81
C ASP A 31 -7.73 -4.06 -8.66
N ASP A 32 -8.08 -3.33 -9.72
CA ASP A 32 -9.17 -2.37 -9.75
C ASP A 32 -10.57 -3.02 -9.82
N SER A 33 -10.64 -4.35 -9.89
CA SER A 33 -11.88 -5.10 -9.66
C SER A 33 -12.13 -5.36 -8.17
N GLN A 34 -11.14 -5.13 -7.30
CA GLN A 34 -11.18 -5.49 -5.89
C GLN A 34 -11.51 -4.28 -5.00
N ASN A 35 -12.23 -4.58 -3.92
CA ASN A 35 -12.48 -3.66 -2.82
C ASN A 35 -11.84 -4.25 -1.56
N TRP A 36 -11.32 -3.37 -0.70
CA TRP A 36 -10.58 -3.76 0.50
C TRP A 36 -11.15 -3.08 1.72
N ILE A 37 -11.46 -3.86 2.75
CA ILE A 37 -11.89 -3.30 4.03
C ILE A 37 -10.64 -2.86 4.79
N LEU A 38 -10.57 -1.58 5.12
CA LEU A 38 -9.53 -1.03 5.99
C LEU A 38 -9.84 -1.41 7.45
N ARG A 39 -9.03 -2.28 8.05
CA ARG A 39 -9.15 -2.68 9.47
C ARG A 39 -8.52 -1.69 10.42
N THR A 40 -7.58 -0.86 9.95
CA THR A 40 -6.87 0.09 10.80
C THR A 40 -7.68 1.39 10.90
N PRO A 41 -8.36 1.67 12.01
CA PRO A 41 -9.25 2.83 12.11
C PRO A 41 -8.50 4.16 12.10
N LYS A 42 -7.23 4.19 12.55
CA LYS A 42 -6.39 5.39 12.56
C LYS A 42 -5.07 5.18 11.83
N ILE A 43 -5.04 5.52 10.54
CA ILE A 43 -3.86 5.37 9.69
C ILE A 43 -2.78 6.44 9.91
N GLU A 44 -3.02 7.41 10.80
CA GLU A 44 -2.07 8.48 11.12
C GLU A 44 -0.72 7.96 11.61
N ARG A 45 -0.62 6.71 12.12
CA ARG A 45 0.63 6.14 12.60
C ARG A 45 0.71 4.65 12.34
N GLY A 46 1.88 4.19 11.91
CA GLY A 46 2.23 2.77 11.89
C GLY A 46 1.68 2.01 10.69
N ASN A 47 1.34 0.75 10.92
CA ASN A 47 0.97 -0.21 9.89
C ASN A 47 -0.49 -0.04 9.48
N ILE A 48 -0.80 -0.43 8.25
CA ILE A 48 -2.16 -0.41 7.70
C ILE A 48 -2.53 -1.84 7.32
N GLU A 49 -3.73 -2.27 7.69
CA GLU A 49 -4.23 -3.60 7.40
C GLU A 49 -5.50 -3.53 6.56
N PHE A 50 -5.51 -4.33 5.49
CA PHE A 50 -6.63 -4.55 4.61
C PHE A 50 -7.05 -6.01 4.69
N ILE A 51 -8.35 -6.26 4.71
CA ILE A 51 -8.91 -7.59 4.44
C ILE A 51 -9.79 -7.55 3.22
N ASN A 52 -9.97 -8.71 2.61
CA ASN A 52 -10.82 -8.86 1.45
C ASN A 52 -12.25 -8.42 1.75
N TYR A 53 -12.85 -7.68 0.82
CA TYR A 53 -14.26 -7.31 0.92
C TYR A 53 -15.16 -8.53 0.68
N THR A 54 -16.05 -8.81 1.64
CA THR A 54 -17.23 -9.66 1.43
C THR A 54 -18.40 -9.06 2.16
N LYS A 55 -19.62 -9.19 1.62
CA LYS A 55 -20.81 -8.50 2.14
C LYS A 55 -21.11 -8.83 3.60
N ASP A 56 -20.78 -10.04 4.04
CA ASP A 56 -20.94 -10.53 5.41
C ASP A 56 -19.93 -9.93 6.41
N LYS A 57 -18.80 -9.38 5.95
CA LYS A 57 -17.78 -8.73 6.79
C LYS A 57 -18.01 -7.23 6.95
N VAL A 58 -19.06 -6.69 6.32
CA VAL A 58 -19.28 -5.27 6.20
C VAL A 58 -20.37 -4.85 7.15
N ASP A 59 -19.95 -4.16 8.20
CA ASP A 59 -20.83 -3.54 9.18
C ASP A 59 -20.95 -2.03 8.94
N LEU A 60 -21.85 -1.39 9.68
CA LEU A 60 -21.91 0.06 9.77
C LEU A 60 -20.51 0.60 10.10
N ASN A 61 -20.09 1.66 9.39
CA ASN A 61 -18.82 2.34 9.58
C ASN A 61 -17.59 1.61 9.04
N THR A 62 -17.79 0.56 8.26
CA THR A 62 -16.70 -0.11 7.54
C THR A 62 -16.19 0.79 6.43
N MET A 63 -14.89 1.11 6.47
CA MET A 63 -14.23 1.84 5.40
C MET A 63 -13.73 0.87 4.32
N ILE A 64 -14.09 1.15 3.09
CA ILE A 64 -13.75 0.34 1.92
C ILE A 64 -12.86 1.17 1.02
N TRP A 65 -11.69 0.64 0.66
CA TRP A 65 -10.74 1.28 -0.24
C TRP A 65 -10.67 0.54 -1.57
N LYS A 66 -10.39 1.31 -2.61
CA LYS A 66 -10.13 0.81 -3.95
C LYS A 66 -8.90 1.51 -4.53
N PHE A 67 -7.94 0.71 -4.98
CA PHE A 67 -6.74 1.20 -5.66
C PHE A 67 -7.02 1.30 -7.15
N LEU A 68 -6.98 2.51 -7.71
CA LEU A 68 -7.27 2.74 -9.12
C LEU A 68 -5.98 2.74 -9.98
N PRO A 69 -6.02 2.26 -11.24
CA PRO A 69 -4.81 2.04 -12.06
C PRO A 69 -3.98 3.30 -12.37
N ASN A 70 -4.61 4.47 -12.28
CA ASN A 70 -3.98 5.77 -12.44
C ASN A 70 -3.17 6.23 -11.20
N GLY A 71 -3.08 5.39 -10.16
CA GLY A 71 -2.41 5.71 -8.91
C GLY A 71 -3.26 6.54 -7.95
N THR A 72 -4.56 6.70 -8.18
CA THR A 72 -5.46 7.33 -7.19
C THR A 72 -6.13 6.29 -6.31
N ILE A 73 -6.69 6.75 -5.19
CA ILE A 73 -7.45 5.93 -4.25
C ILE A 73 -8.89 6.41 -4.30
N ASP A 74 -9.82 5.48 -4.43
CA ASP A 74 -11.24 5.72 -4.21
C ASP A 74 -11.64 5.04 -2.90
N TYR A 75 -12.70 5.53 -2.26
CA TYR A 75 -13.17 4.96 -1.01
C TYR A 75 -14.68 5.11 -0.85
N ASP A 76 -15.26 4.17 -0.10
CA ASP A 76 -16.67 4.18 0.28
C ASP A 76 -16.82 3.86 1.77
N TYR A 77 -17.96 4.24 2.32
CA TYR A 77 -18.38 3.92 3.67
C TYR A 77 -19.73 3.23 3.63
N GLN A 78 -19.82 2.05 4.25
CA GLN A 78 -21.14 1.53 4.53
C GLN A 78 -21.79 2.35 5.65
N SER A 79 -22.75 3.16 5.23
CA SER A 79 -23.68 3.91 6.06
C SER A 79 -25.08 3.32 5.89
N SER A 80 -25.85 3.24 6.98
CA SER A 80 -27.27 2.94 6.89
C SER A 80 -28.03 4.24 6.65
N SER A 81 -28.96 4.24 5.68
CA SER A 81 -29.87 5.38 5.44
C SER A 81 -30.78 5.69 6.64
N GLU A 82 -30.87 4.79 7.61
CA GLU A 82 -31.67 4.95 8.83
C GLU A 82 -30.85 5.56 9.99
N ILE A 83 -29.53 5.70 9.85
CA ILE A 83 -28.65 6.18 10.92
C ILE A 83 -28.11 7.56 10.54
N PHE A 84 -28.81 8.58 11.03
CA PHE A 84 -28.50 9.99 10.86
C PHE A 84 -27.25 10.35 11.70
N ALA A 85 -26.07 10.04 11.18
CA ALA A 85 -24.77 10.19 11.84
C ALA A 85 -24.60 9.39 13.15
N CYS A 86 -23.70 8.41 13.15
CA CYS A 86 -23.20 7.85 14.40
C CYS A 86 -22.44 8.93 15.16
N ALA A 87 -23.10 9.61 16.10
CA ALA A 87 -22.45 10.50 17.04
C ALA A 87 -21.30 9.75 17.73
N GLY A 88 -20.05 10.19 17.49
CA GLY A 88 -18.86 9.65 18.14
C GLY A 88 -18.00 8.70 17.30
N VAL A 89 -18.27 8.52 16.00
CA VAL A 89 -17.35 7.79 15.10
C VAL A 89 -16.60 8.78 14.20
N ASP A 90 -15.28 8.80 14.40
CA ASP A 90 -14.28 9.58 13.66
C ASP A 90 -13.92 8.81 12.36
N PHE A 91 -14.50 9.19 11.22
CA PHE A 91 -14.25 8.53 9.93
C PHE A 91 -13.13 9.22 9.17
N LEU A 92 -12.25 8.43 8.56
CA LEU A 92 -11.20 8.94 7.68
C LEU A 92 -11.75 9.50 6.35
N ASP A 93 -12.14 10.76 6.34
CA ASP A 93 -12.40 11.45 5.08
C ASP A 93 -11.08 11.69 4.34
N MET A 94 -11.00 11.31 3.07
CA MET A 94 -9.80 11.50 2.23
C MET A 94 -10.06 12.47 1.08
N ASP A 95 -9.12 13.39 0.89
CA ASP A 95 -9.05 14.22 -0.30
C ASP A 95 -8.45 13.37 -1.43
N VAL A 96 -9.32 12.73 -2.22
CA VAL A 96 -8.93 11.79 -3.29
C VAL A 96 -8.12 12.45 -4.40
N GLU A 97 -8.26 13.77 -4.60
CA GLU A 97 -7.48 14.53 -5.59
C GLU A 97 -6.03 14.73 -5.12
N GLN A 98 -5.80 14.71 -3.80
CA GLN A 98 -4.48 14.87 -3.19
C GLN A 98 -3.89 13.56 -2.64
N SER A 99 -4.63 12.46 -2.77
CA SER A 99 -4.24 11.13 -2.29
C SER A 99 -3.88 10.21 -3.45
N ASN A 100 -2.72 9.56 -3.36
CA ASN A 100 -2.21 8.70 -4.40
C ASN A 100 -1.39 7.53 -3.86
N TRP A 101 -1.15 6.56 -4.72
CA TRP A 101 -0.34 5.38 -4.45
C TRP A 101 0.59 5.07 -5.62
N SER A 102 1.71 4.42 -5.30
CA SER A 102 2.58 3.81 -6.30
C SER A 102 3.23 2.55 -5.75
N TYR A 103 3.45 1.56 -6.61
CA TYR A 103 3.94 0.26 -6.21
C TYR A 103 5.24 -0.10 -6.94
N ASN A 104 6.22 -0.57 -6.18
CA ASN A 104 7.45 -1.15 -6.71
C ASN A 104 7.40 -2.69 -6.54
N PRO A 105 7.24 -3.46 -7.64
CA PRO A 105 7.20 -4.91 -7.56
C PRO A 105 8.56 -5.55 -7.25
N GLY A 106 9.67 -4.84 -7.47
CA GLY A 106 11.02 -5.37 -7.24
C GLY A 106 11.33 -5.60 -5.76
N ASP A 107 10.80 -4.73 -4.89
CA ASP A 107 10.97 -4.80 -3.44
C ASP A 107 9.66 -5.03 -2.68
N LEU A 108 8.53 -5.20 -3.37
CA LEU A 108 7.19 -5.32 -2.80
C LEU A 108 6.85 -4.15 -1.88
N THR A 109 7.16 -2.93 -2.31
CA THR A 109 6.86 -1.71 -1.54
C THR A 109 5.74 -0.89 -2.15
N LEU A 110 4.82 -0.45 -1.30
CA LEU A 110 3.73 0.45 -1.65
C LEU A 110 4.03 1.82 -1.03
N THR A 111 4.11 2.84 -1.86
CA THR A 111 4.14 4.24 -1.41
C THR A 111 2.72 4.75 -1.37
N LEU A 112 2.32 5.32 -0.24
CA LEU A 112 1.04 6.02 -0.08
C LEU A 112 1.30 7.48 0.23
N GLN A 113 0.59 8.37 -0.44
CA GLN A 113 0.42 9.76 -0.05
C GLN A 113 -1.06 9.97 0.24
N ILE A 114 -1.39 10.36 1.47
CA ILE A 114 -2.79 10.57 1.88
C ILE A 114 -2.91 11.97 2.44
N LYS A 115 -3.91 12.70 1.96
CA LYS A 115 -4.44 13.89 2.61
C LYS A 115 -5.85 13.57 3.09
N GLY A 116 -6.13 13.84 4.36
CA GLY A 116 -7.43 13.54 4.93
C GLY A 116 -7.49 13.83 6.41
N GLY A 117 -8.55 13.33 7.03
CA GLY A 117 -8.75 13.46 8.46
C GLY A 117 -9.97 12.79 9.00
N TYR A 118 -10.07 12.85 10.32
CA TYR A 118 -11.17 12.24 11.07
C TYR A 118 -12.25 13.25 11.46
N ALA A 119 -11.83 14.50 11.66
CA ALA A 119 -12.74 15.61 11.95
C ALA A 119 -12.91 16.54 10.74
N SER A 120 -11.88 16.65 9.89
CA SER A 120 -11.86 17.49 8.70
C SER A 120 -10.88 16.92 7.68
N LEU A 121 -11.15 17.09 6.38
CA LEU A 121 -10.22 16.75 5.29
C LEU A 121 -8.81 17.34 5.43
N ASP A 122 -8.65 18.42 6.20
CA ASP A 122 -7.38 19.09 6.45
C ASP A 122 -6.82 18.78 7.85
N ASP A 123 -6.98 17.56 8.35
CA ASP A 123 -6.36 17.15 9.62
C ASP A 123 -4.89 16.81 9.45
N PHE A 124 -4.54 16.08 8.39
CA PHE A 124 -3.17 15.66 8.12
C PHE A 124 -2.89 15.47 6.64
N VAL A 125 -1.60 15.50 6.30
CA VAL A 125 -1.08 14.95 5.07
C VAL A 125 0.19 14.16 5.33
N PHE A 126 0.32 12.97 4.75
CA PHE A 126 1.53 12.17 4.88
C PHE A 126 1.97 11.57 3.56
N LYS A 127 3.24 11.19 3.49
CA LYS A 127 3.79 10.32 2.46
C LYS A 127 4.70 9.26 3.09
N ARG A 128 4.38 7.99 2.84
CA ARG A 128 5.03 6.84 3.49
C ARG A 128 5.27 5.70 2.52
N VAL A 129 6.30 4.92 2.80
CA VAL A 129 6.62 3.66 2.11
C VAL A 129 6.35 2.51 3.04
N TYR A 130 5.66 1.51 2.53
CA TYR A 130 5.28 0.31 3.26
C TYR A 130 5.82 -0.94 2.58
N LYS A 131 6.27 -1.91 3.37
CA LYS A 131 6.46 -3.28 2.90
C LYS A 131 5.09 -3.95 2.84
N VAL A 132 4.77 -4.57 1.71
CA VAL A 132 3.55 -5.36 1.57
C VAL A 132 3.83 -6.81 2.01
N SER A 133 2.98 -7.34 2.88
CA SER A 133 2.95 -8.76 3.24
C SER A 133 1.51 -9.27 3.26
N LEU A 134 1.31 -10.55 3.02
CA LEU A 134 0.01 -11.18 3.20
C LEU A 134 -0.38 -11.18 4.68
N LEU A 135 -1.65 -10.92 4.94
CA LEU A 135 -2.31 -11.21 6.21
C LEU A 135 -2.96 -12.58 6.02
N ASP A 136 -2.45 -13.59 6.72
CA ASP A 136 -3.01 -14.94 6.72
C ASP A 136 -3.66 -15.16 8.08
N GLU A 137 -4.97 -14.99 8.13
CA GLU A 137 -5.82 -15.26 9.29
C GLU A 137 -6.88 -16.29 8.87
N ASP A 138 -7.20 -17.24 9.76
CA ASP A 138 -7.95 -18.48 9.46
C ASP A 138 -9.24 -18.29 8.61
N GLU A 139 -9.92 -17.13 8.72
CA GLU A 139 -11.17 -16.83 7.99
C GLU A 139 -11.09 -15.58 7.07
N SER A 140 -9.91 -14.95 6.95
CA SER A 140 -9.72 -13.73 6.15
C SER A 140 -8.35 -13.68 5.48
N TYR A 141 -8.34 -13.53 4.16
CA TYR A 141 -7.14 -13.15 3.45
C TYR A 141 -7.04 -11.63 3.33
N GLY A 142 -5.83 -11.11 3.42
CA GLY A 142 -5.62 -9.67 3.41
C GLY A 142 -4.19 -9.28 3.17
N TYR A 143 -3.92 -8.01 3.40
CA TYR A 143 -2.60 -7.41 3.26
C TYR A 143 -2.28 -6.55 4.47
N ARG A 144 -1.06 -6.71 4.97
CA ARG A 144 -0.46 -5.79 5.94
C ARG A 144 0.57 -4.93 5.24
N LEU A 145 0.43 -3.63 5.41
CA LEU A 145 1.38 -2.61 5.02
C LEU A 145 2.23 -2.28 6.25
N THR A 146 3.46 -2.78 6.31
CA THR A 146 4.39 -2.50 7.40
C THR A 146 5.19 -1.25 7.08
N LEU A 147 5.14 -0.22 7.93
CA LEU A 147 5.82 1.05 7.67
C LEU A 147 7.33 0.84 7.59
N LEU A 148 7.93 1.21 6.45
CA LEU A 148 9.38 1.20 6.26
C LEU A 148 9.99 2.58 6.40
N LYS A 149 9.32 3.59 5.84
CA LYS A 149 9.83 4.96 5.78
C LYS A 149 8.70 5.97 5.77
N GLU A 150 8.84 7.02 6.56
CA GLU A 150 8.03 8.23 6.44
C GLU A 150 8.86 9.31 5.74
N TYR A 151 8.35 9.84 4.62
CA TYR A 151 8.96 11.01 3.97
C TYR A 151 8.56 12.29 4.70
N PHE A 152 7.27 12.40 5.05
CA PHE A 152 6.74 13.48 5.87
C PHE A 152 5.41 13.07 6.49
N PHE A 153 5.09 13.71 7.61
CA PHE A 153 3.76 13.77 8.22
C PHE A 153 3.54 15.20 8.71
N ASN A 154 2.53 15.87 8.17
CA ASN A 154 2.16 17.22 8.57
C ASN A 154 0.83 17.15 9.32
N ASP A 155 0.88 17.52 10.61
CA ASP A 155 -0.30 17.71 11.45
C ASP A 155 -0.89 19.09 11.15
N LEU A 156 -1.93 19.12 10.33
CA LEU A 156 -2.54 20.36 9.85
C LEU A 156 -3.51 20.96 10.89
N LYS A 157 -3.96 20.18 11.88
CA LYS A 157 -4.76 20.67 13.02
C LYS A 157 -4.04 21.76 13.80
N LYS A 158 -2.72 21.63 13.96
CA LYS A 158 -1.87 22.55 14.74
C LYS A 158 -1.50 23.84 14.01
N SER A 159 -1.83 23.93 12.72
CA SER A 159 -1.58 25.13 11.91
C SER A 159 -2.73 26.15 11.98
N ARG A 160 -3.80 25.84 12.72
CA ARG A 160 -4.97 26.69 12.96
C ARG A 160 -4.93 27.39 14.30
#